data_AF-A0A2J8PHY8-F1
#
_entry.id   AF-A0A2J8PHY8-F1
#
_cell.length_a   1.000
_cell.length_b   1.000
_cell.length_c   1.000
_cell.angle_alpha   90.00
_cell.angle_beta   90.00
_cell.angle_gamma   90.00
#
_symmetry.space_group_name_H-M   'P 1'
#
loop_
_entity.id
_entity.type
_entity.pdbx_description
1 polymer ?
#
loop_
_entity_poly.entity_id
_entity_poly.type
_entity_poly.pdbx_seq_one_letter_code
_entity_poly.pdbx_strand_id
1 'polypeptide(L)'
;MAVDIQPACLGLYCGKTLLFKNGSTEIYGECGVCPRGQRTNAQKYCQPCTESPELYDWLYLGFMAMLPLVLHWFFIEWYSGKKSSSALFQHITALFECSMAAIITLLVSDPVGVLYIRSCRVLMLSDWYTMLYNPSPDYVTTVHCTHEAVYPL
;
A
#
# COMPACT_ATOMS: atom_id res chain seq x y z
N MET A 1 -41.11 7.40 -10.24
CA MET A 1 -39.87 7.48 -9.43
C MET A 1 -39.11 6.19 -9.68
N ALA A 2 -38.13 6.20 -10.56
CA ALA A 2 -37.24 5.07 -10.78
C ALA A 2 -36.10 5.18 -9.76
N VAL A 3 -36.02 4.25 -8.82
CA VAL A 3 -34.85 4.10 -7.97
C VAL A 3 -33.79 3.45 -8.86
N ASP A 4 -32.79 4.23 -9.27
CA ASP A 4 -31.61 3.73 -9.98
C ASP A 4 -30.80 2.87 -9.00
N ILE A 5 -31.09 1.56 -8.95
CA ILE A 5 -30.27 0.59 -8.26
C ILE A 5 -29.02 0.42 -9.12
N GLN A 6 -28.06 1.34 -8.99
CA GLN A 6 -26.77 1.13 -9.60
C GLN A 6 -26.18 -0.17 -9.03
N PRO A 7 -25.85 -1.17 -9.85
CA PRO A 7 -25.29 -2.41 -9.35
C PRO A 7 -23.98 -2.11 -8.61
N ALA A 8 -23.84 -2.71 -7.42
CA ALA A 8 -22.59 -2.69 -6.67
C ALA A 8 -21.50 -3.37 -7.52
N CYS A 9 -20.26 -2.85 -7.45
CA CYS A 9 -19.16 -3.43 -8.21
C CYS A 9 -18.94 -4.90 -7.86
N LEU A 10 -18.80 -5.72 -8.89
CA LEU A 10 -18.41 -7.13 -8.74
C LEU A 10 -16.98 -7.18 -8.21
N GLY A 11 -16.68 -8.17 -7.37
CA GLY A 11 -15.35 -8.36 -6.77
C GLY A 11 -15.19 -7.70 -5.40
N LEU A 12 -14.32 -8.28 -4.57
CA LEU A 12 -14.11 -7.85 -3.19
C LEU A 12 -13.46 -6.47 -3.11
N TYR A 13 -12.49 -6.20 -4.00
CA TYR A 13 -11.61 -5.04 -3.96
C TYR A 13 -11.91 -3.98 -5.04
N CYS A 14 -12.96 -4.18 -5.85
CA CYS A 14 -13.39 -3.21 -6.84
C CYS A 14 -14.32 -2.17 -6.23
N GLY A 15 -14.16 -0.91 -6.63
CA GLY A 15 -15.06 0.16 -6.23
C GLY A 15 -15.21 1.25 -7.27
N LYS A 16 -16.14 2.16 -7.01
CA LYS A 16 -16.35 3.36 -7.81
C LYS A 16 -15.56 4.51 -7.21
N THR A 17 -14.78 5.17 -8.04
CA THR A 17 -14.04 6.38 -7.67
C THR A 17 -14.96 7.59 -7.69
N LEU A 18 -14.76 8.50 -6.73
CA LEU A 18 -15.48 9.77 -6.72
C LEU A 18 -14.88 10.70 -7.78
N LEU A 19 -15.64 11.02 -8.82
CA LEU A 19 -15.19 11.90 -9.91
C LEU A 19 -15.44 13.37 -9.59
N PHE A 20 -16.59 13.69 -9.01
CA PHE A 20 -16.97 15.05 -8.73
C PHE A 20 -17.91 15.15 -7.52
N LYS A 21 -17.70 16.17 -6.69
CA LYS A 21 -18.54 16.48 -5.55
C LYS A 21 -18.97 17.94 -5.62
N ASN A 22 -20.26 18.19 -5.83
CA ASN A 22 -20.85 19.52 -5.82
C ASN A 22 -21.89 19.63 -4.70
N GLY A 23 -21.46 20.11 -3.54
CA GLY A 23 -22.30 20.18 -2.35
C GLY A 23 -22.82 18.79 -1.95
N SER A 24 -24.10 18.53 -2.22
CA SER A 24 -24.79 17.26 -1.90
C SER A 24 -24.81 16.24 -3.04
N THR A 25 -24.41 16.60 -4.27
CA THR A 25 -24.35 15.65 -5.38
C THR A 25 -22.94 15.10 -5.56
N GLU A 26 -22.82 13.78 -5.45
CA GLU A 26 -21.59 13.03 -5.67
C GLU A 26 -21.75 12.22 -6.97
N ILE A 27 -20.85 12.46 -7.93
CA ILE A 27 -20.80 11.72 -9.19
C ILE A 27 -19.66 10.71 -9.08
N TYR A 28 -20.03 9.44 -9.18
CA TYR A 28 -19.12 8.31 -9.13
C TYR A 28 -18.81 7.80 -10.54
N GLY A 29 -17.58 7.34 -10.74
CA GLY A 29 -17.13 6.75 -11.99
C GLY A 29 -17.53 5.28 -12.15
N GLU A 30 -16.95 4.66 -13.16
CA GLU A 30 -17.11 3.22 -13.41
C GLU A 30 -16.42 2.38 -12.33
N CYS A 31 -16.78 1.09 -12.25
CA CYS A 31 -16.18 0.15 -11.32
C CYS A 31 -14.74 -0.18 -11.75
N GLY A 32 -13.80 -0.01 -10.83
CA GLY A 32 -12.40 -0.32 -11.07
C GLY A 32 -11.57 -0.37 -9.81
N VAL A 33 -10.27 -0.14 -9.96
CA VAL A 33 -9.33 -0.06 -8.85
C VAL A 33 -9.48 1.26 -8.11
N CYS A 34 -9.47 1.21 -6.76
CA CYS A 34 -9.41 2.43 -5.96
C CYS A 34 -8.01 3.06 -6.05
N PRO A 35 -7.90 4.39 -6.09
CA PRO A 35 -6.61 5.05 -6.10
C PRO A 35 -5.86 4.78 -4.79
N ARG A 36 -4.54 4.93 -4.85
CA ARG A 36 -3.66 4.78 -3.69
C ARG A 36 -4.14 5.68 -2.54
N GLY A 37 -4.19 5.12 -1.34
CA GLY A 37 -4.66 5.77 -0.13
C GLY A 37 -6.17 5.59 0.11
N GLN A 38 -6.86 4.85 -0.75
CA GLN A 38 -8.30 4.60 -0.64
C GLN A 38 -8.63 3.11 -0.61
N ARG A 39 -9.76 2.79 0.04
CA ARG A 39 -10.31 1.44 0.13
C ARG A 39 -11.82 1.46 -0.16
N THR A 40 -12.35 0.34 -0.65
CA THR A 40 -13.77 0.17 -0.91
C THR A 40 -14.58 -0.01 0.38
N ASN A 41 -15.70 0.68 0.52
CA ASN A 41 -16.67 0.44 1.59
C ASN A 41 -17.66 -0.71 1.25
N ALA A 42 -18.60 -0.99 2.16
CA ALA A 42 -19.62 -2.03 1.97
C ALA A 42 -20.49 -1.79 0.72
N GLN A 43 -20.71 -0.54 0.35
CA GLN A 43 -21.45 -0.11 -0.84
C GLN A 43 -20.57 -0.02 -2.11
N LYS A 44 -19.31 -0.45 -2.05
CA LYS A 44 -18.34 -0.43 -3.17
C LYS A 44 -17.97 0.96 -3.67
N TYR A 45 -17.93 1.95 -2.79
CA TYR A 45 -17.34 3.27 -3.06
C TYR A 45 -15.93 3.36 -2.49
N CYS A 46 -15.01 3.97 -3.23
CA CYS A 46 -13.65 4.23 -2.76
C CYS A 46 -13.66 5.38 -1.74
N GLN A 47 -13.13 5.11 -0.54
CA GLN A 47 -13.04 6.06 0.56
C GLN A 47 -11.59 6.19 1.04
N PRO A 48 -11.12 7.39 1.42
CA PRO A 48 -9.77 7.58 1.92
C PRO A 48 -9.56 6.87 3.25
N CYS A 49 -8.40 6.27 3.40
CA CYS A 49 -8.02 5.61 4.65
C CYS A 49 -7.48 6.64 5.63
N THR A 50 -8.11 6.72 6.80
CA THR A 50 -7.77 7.69 7.85
C THR A 50 -7.25 7.03 9.12
N GLU A 51 -7.18 5.70 9.15
CA GLU A 51 -6.73 4.94 10.30
C GLU A 51 -5.20 4.92 10.40
N SER A 52 -4.70 4.45 11.55
CA SER A 52 -3.28 4.29 11.85
C SER A 52 -2.88 2.82 11.84
N PRO A 53 -1.68 2.46 11.38
CA PRO A 53 -1.15 1.10 11.49
C PRO A 53 -1.07 0.63 12.96
N GLU A 54 -1.40 -0.65 13.18
CA GLU A 54 -1.27 -1.29 14.49
C GLU A 54 0.18 -1.66 14.80
N LEU A 55 0.47 -2.16 16.02
CA LEU A 55 1.83 -2.57 16.40
C LEU A 55 2.41 -3.63 15.45
N TYR A 56 1.60 -4.61 15.06
CA TYR A 56 2.02 -5.68 14.14
C TYR A 56 2.44 -5.12 12.78
N ASP A 57 1.69 -4.14 12.29
CA ASP A 57 1.95 -3.46 11.02
C ASP A 57 3.29 -2.73 11.06
N TRP A 58 3.59 -2.03 12.16
CA TRP A 58 4.89 -1.39 12.38
C TRP A 58 6.04 -2.39 12.45
N LEU A 59 5.84 -3.54 13.10
CA LEU A 59 6.86 -4.59 13.14
C LEU A 59 7.15 -5.14 11.74
N TYR A 60 6.11 -5.32 10.92
CA TYR A 60 6.24 -5.75 9.54
C TYR A 60 6.97 -4.71 8.67
N LEU A 61 6.56 -3.43 8.75
CA LEU A 61 7.24 -2.35 8.03
C LEU A 61 8.70 -2.21 8.46
N GLY A 62 8.97 -2.32 9.76
CA GLY A 62 10.33 -2.34 10.30
C GLY A 62 11.16 -3.50 9.77
N PHE A 63 10.58 -4.71 9.71
CA PHE A 63 11.25 -5.86 9.09
C PHE A 63 11.57 -5.61 7.61
N MET A 64 10.62 -5.06 6.85
CA MET A 64 10.83 -4.73 5.43
C MET A 64 11.89 -3.65 5.23
N ALA A 65 11.99 -2.67 6.13
CA ALA A 65 13.03 -1.65 6.11
C ALA A 65 14.43 -2.20 6.50
N MET A 66 14.48 -3.19 7.40
CA MET A 66 15.73 -3.82 7.85
C MET A 66 16.29 -4.84 6.86
N LEU A 67 15.44 -5.47 6.04
CA LEU A 67 15.84 -6.50 5.10
C LEU A 67 16.93 -6.04 4.11
N PRO A 68 16.81 -4.86 3.44
CA PRO A 68 17.89 -4.32 2.61
C PRO A 68 19.20 -4.16 3.36
N LEU A 69 19.16 -3.66 4.60
CA LEU A 69 20.37 -3.45 5.42
C LEU A 69 21.08 -4.77 5.73
N VAL A 70 20.32 -5.79 6.14
CA VAL A 70 20.87 -7.13 6.41
C VAL A 70 21.50 -7.72 5.16
N LEU A 71 20.85 -7.57 4.00
CA LEU A 71 21.39 -8.02 2.72
C LEU A 71 22.67 -7.25 2.34
N HIS A 72 22.69 -5.93 2.50
CA HIS A 72 23.87 -5.13 2.24
C HIS A 72 25.05 -5.58 3.11
N TRP A 73 24.83 -5.74 4.41
CA TRP A 73 25.88 -6.21 5.31
C TRP A 73 26.36 -7.63 4.96
N PHE A 74 25.44 -8.54 4.65
CA PHE A 74 25.77 -9.89 4.20
C PHE A 74 26.66 -9.87 2.95
N PHE A 75 26.31 -9.07 1.92
CA PHE A 75 27.11 -8.98 0.71
C PHE A 75 28.45 -8.27 0.95
N ILE A 76 28.50 -7.27 1.83
CA ILE A 76 29.78 -6.63 2.21
C ILE A 76 30.70 -7.67 2.84
N GLU A 77 30.24 -8.45 3.82
CA GLU A 77 31.07 -9.49 4.44
C GLU A 77 31.51 -10.57 3.45
N TRP A 78 30.59 -11.01 2.58
CA TRP A 78 30.87 -12.04 1.58
C TRP A 78 31.96 -11.61 0.58
N TYR A 79 31.98 -10.33 0.17
CA TYR A 79 32.86 -9.85 -0.88
C TYR A 79 34.07 -9.01 -0.41
N SER A 80 34.08 -8.46 0.81
CA SER A 80 35.11 -7.49 1.26
C SER A 80 36.49 -8.11 1.51
N GLY A 81 36.61 -9.44 1.57
CA GLY A 81 37.89 -10.13 1.73
C GLY A 81 38.64 -9.74 3.02
N LYS A 82 39.98 -9.82 3.02
CA LYS A 82 40.80 -9.62 4.25
C LYS A 82 40.98 -8.14 4.68
N LYS A 83 40.45 -7.17 3.95
CA LYS A 83 40.73 -5.73 4.17
C LYS A 83 39.71 -5.08 5.10
N SER A 84 39.78 -5.45 6.38
CA SER A 84 38.83 -5.10 7.46
C SER A 84 38.44 -3.61 7.55
N SER A 85 39.38 -2.67 7.32
CA SER A 85 39.10 -1.23 7.43
C SER A 85 38.12 -0.71 6.35
N SER A 86 38.19 -1.26 5.13
CA SER A 86 37.26 -0.87 4.05
C SER A 86 35.85 -1.43 4.27
N ALA A 87 35.75 -2.62 4.88
CA ALA A 87 34.47 -3.25 5.20
C ALA A 87 33.67 -2.41 6.20
N LEU A 88 34.32 -1.92 7.26
CA LEU A 88 33.68 -1.10 8.28
C LEU A 88 33.08 0.19 7.70
N PHE A 89 33.79 0.86 6.79
CA PHE A 89 33.25 2.03 6.12
C PHE A 89 32.01 1.69 5.29
N GLN A 90 32.03 0.60 4.53
CA GLN A 90 30.88 0.15 3.74
C GLN A 90 29.67 -0.19 4.61
N HIS A 91 29.85 -0.81 5.77
CA HIS A 91 28.75 -1.10 6.70
C HIS A 91 28.09 0.18 7.23
N ILE A 92 28.90 1.18 7.60
CA ILE A 92 28.41 2.47 8.10
C ILE A 92 27.66 3.22 6.99
N THR A 93 28.20 3.25 5.77
CA THR A 93 27.53 3.88 4.62
C THR A 93 26.19 3.19 4.33
N ALA A 94 26.16 1.85 4.27
CA ALA A 94 24.92 1.11 4.05
C ALA A 94 23.88 1.38 5.14
N LEU A 95 24.29 1.48 6.41
CA LEU A 95 23.40 1.85 7.51
C LEU A 95 22.78 3.23 7.31
N PHE A 96 23.58 4.22 6.90
CA PHE A 96 23.10 5.57 6.64
C PHE A 96 22.17 5.63 5.43
N GLU A 97 22.53 4.95 4.33
CA GLU A 97 21.70 4.89 3.12
C GLU A 97 20.35 4.24 3.40
N CYS A 98 20.31 3.08 4.07
CA CYS A 98 19.05 2.40 4.37
C CYS A 98 18.18 3.19 5.37
N SER A 99 18.78 3.76 6.42
CA SER A 99 18.03 4.56 7.40
C SER A 99 17.47 5.85 6.79
N MET A 100 18.27 6.56 6.00
CA MET A 100 17.82 7.75 5.29
C MET A 100 16.74 7.41 4.26
N ALA A 101 16.89 6.31 3.52
CA ALA A 101 15.86 5.85 2.59
C ALA A 101 14.54 5.57 3.32
N ALA A 102 14.56 4.84 4.43
CA ALA A 102 13.37 4.56 5.22
C ALA A 102 12.70 5.85 5.73
N ILE A 103 13.47 6.79 6.29
CA ILE A 103 12.94 8.08 6.79
C ILE A 103 12.35 8.91 5.65
N ILE A 104 13.06 9.03 4.52
CA ILE A 104 12.59 9.79 3.35
C ILE A 104 11.31 9.15 2.79
N THR A 105 11.25 7.82 2.67
CA THR A 105 10.04 7.13 2.22
C THR A 105 8.85 7.46 3.11
N LEU A 106 9.02 7.46 4.44
CA LEU A 106 7.95 7.86 5.37
C LEU A 106 7.52 9.32 5.19
N LEU A 107 8.48 10.24 4.99
CA LEU A 107 8.19 11.67 4.81
C LEU A 107 7.53 12.00 3.45
N VAL A 108 7.77 11.21 2.42
CA VAL A 108 7.20 11.41 1.07
C VAL A 108 5.85 10.72 0.92
N SER A 109 5.58 9.67 1.72
CA SER A 109 4.29 8.97 1.73
C SER A 109 3.19 9.86 2.29
N ASP A 110 1.93 9.64 1.88
CA ASP A 110 0.80 10.40 2.41
C ASP A 110 0.55 10.04 3.89
N PRO A 111 0.41 11.04 4.80
CA PRO A 111 0.52 12.48 4.57
C PRO A 111 1.97 12.99 4.51
N VAL A 112 2.26 13.80 3.48
CA VAL A 112 3.61 14.30 3.20
C VAL A 112 4.14 15.19 4.35
N GLY A 113 5.39 14.96 4.74
CA GLY A 113 6.13 15.79 5.69
C GLY A 113 5.96 15.41 7.16
N VAL A 114 5.22 14.34 7.47
CA VAL A 114 5.08 13.82 8.84
C VAL A 114 5.55 12.37 8.91
N LEU A 115 6.17 11.98 10.04
CA LEU A 115 6.56 10.59 10.30
C LEU A 115 5.36 9.76 10.79
N TYR A 116 4.28 9.81 10.02
CA TYR A 116 3.03 9.13 10.31
C TYR A 116 2.45 8.60 9.00
N ILE A 117 2.04 7.34 9.01
CA ILE A 117 1.46 6.66 7.85
C ILE A 117 -0.04 6.45 8.09
N ARG A 118 -0.85 6.63 7.04
CA ARG A 118 -2.25 6.20 7.03
C ARG A 118 -2.37 4.75 6.59
N SER A 119 -3.19 3.98 7.30
CA SER A 119 -3.51 2.59 7.01
C SER A 119 -5.01 2.42 6.82
N CYS A 120 -5.40 1.42 6.04
CA CYS A 120 -6.81 1.02 5.90
C CYS A 120 -7.17 -0.19 6.79
N ARG A 121 -6.23 -0.61 7.66
CA ARG A 121 -6.27 -1.78 8.55
C ARG A 121 -6.48 -3.11 7.82
N VAL A 122 -6.05 -4.20 8.44
CA VAL A 122 -6.36 -5.55 7.94
C VAL A 122 -7.74 -5.95 8.43
N LEU A 123 -8.68 -6.25 7.52
CA LEU A 123 -9.98 -6.82 7.86
C LEU A 123 -10.03 -8.32 7.60
N MET A 124 -9.37 -8.76 6.52
CA MET A 124 -9.33 -10.16 6.10
C MET A 124 -7.94 -10.53 5.58
N LEU A 125 -7.59 -11.81 5.64
CA LEU A 125 -6.31 -12.31 5.09
C LEU A 125 -6.19 -12.05 3.57
N SER A 126 -7.33 -12.02 2.86
CA SER A 126 -7.39 -11.71 1.43
C SER A 126 -6.87 -10.30 1.11
N ASP A 127 -6.82 -9.38 2.08
CA ASP A 127 -6.37 -7.99 1.88
C ASP A 127 -4.89 -7.92 1.48
N TRP A 128 -4.11 -8.94 1.84
CA TRP A 128 -2.70 -9.07 1.44
C TRP A 128 -2.53 -9.60 0.02
N TYR A 129 -3.57 -10.19 -0.56
CA TYR A 129 -3.51 -10.92 -1.82
C TYR A 129 -4.64 -10.49 -2.75
N THR A 130 -4.92 -9.19 -2.83
CA THR A 130 -6.02 -8.62 -3.64
C THR A 130 -6.00 -9.06 -5.10
N MET A 131 -4.81 -9.35 -5.64
CA MET A 131 -4.59 -9.93 -6.96
C MET A 131 -5.37 -11.21 -7.23
N LEU A 132 -5.50 -12.09 -6.22
CA LEU A 132 -6.17 -13.38 -6.36
C LEU A 132 -7.71 -13.25 -6.37
N TYR A 133 -8.24 -12.07 -6.05
CA TYR A 133 -9.66 -11.82 -5.90
C TYR A 133 -10.21 -10.85 -6.97
N ASN A 134 -9.52 -10.75 -8.12
CA ASN A 134 -10.03 -10.06 -9.29
C ASN A 134 -11.27 -10.78 -9.86
N PRO A 135 -12.40 -10.09 -10.04
CA PRO A 135 -13.61 -10.69 -10.60
C PRO A 135 -13.48 -10.91 -12.11
N SER A 136 -14.14 -11.97 -12.59
CA SER A 136 -14.31 -12.27 -14.02
C SER A 136 -15.79 -12.36 -14.36
N PRO A 137 -16.50 -11.22 -14.56
CA PRO A 137 -17.88 -11.22 -15.01
C PRO A 137 -18.04 -12.07 -16.27
N ASP A 138 -18.99 -13.01 -16.21
CA ASP A 138 -19.32 -13.95 -17.30
C ASP A 138 -18.14 -14.78 -17.84
N TYR A 139 -17.00 -14.83 -17.13
CA TYR A 139 -15.76 -15.49 -17.56
C TYR A 139 -15.18 -14.98 -18.89
N VAL A 140 -15.63 -13.81 -19.37
CA VAL A 140 -15.17 -13.23 -20.65
C VAL A 140 -14.05 -12.22 -20.43
N THR A 141 -14.19 -11.35 -19.43
CA THR A 141 -13.21 -10.30 -19.12
C THR A 141 -12.89 -10.30 -17.64
N THR A 142 -11.61 -10.14 -17.29
CA THR A 142 -11.18 -10.00 -15.90
C THR A 142 -11.02 -8.52 -15.60
N VAL A 143 -11.71 -8.02 -14.58
CA VAL A 143 -11.52 -6.65 -14.11
C VAL A 143 -10.41 -6.65 -13.08
N HIS A 144 -9.36 -5.88 -13.32
CA HIS A 144 -8.22 -5.79 -12.42
C HIS A 144 -8.44 -4.69 -11.38
N CYS A 145 -8.70 -5.10 -10.14
CA CYS A 145 -8.96 -4.21 -9.00
C CYS A 145 -7.87 -4.33 -7.92
N THR A 146 -6.71 -4.81 -8.32
CA THR A 146 -5.57 -5.08 -7.43
C THR A 146 -5.01 -3.77 -6.92
N HIS A 147 -4.97 -3.61 -5.61
CA HIS A 147 -4.32 -2.48 -4.96
C HIS A 147 -3.75 -2.91 -3.62
N GLU A 148 -2.88 -2.08 -3.08
CA GLU A 148 -2.34 -2.19 -1.73
C GLU A 148 -3.44 -1.85 -0.72
N ALA A 149 -4.21 -2.85 -0.30
CA ALA A 149 -5.37 -2.63 0.57
C ALA A 149 -5.00 -2.37 2.04
N VAL A 150 -3.83 -2.82 2.50
CA VAL A 150 -3.40 -2.71 3.90
C VAL A 150 -2.56 -1.45 4.12
N TYR A 151 -1.45 -1.34 3.39
CA TYR A 151 -0.57 -0.17 3.40
C TYR A 151 -0.55 0.43 2.00
N PRO A 152 -1.46 1.36 1.70
CA PRO A 152 -1.39 2.10 0.45
C PRO A 152 -0.28 3.17 0.53
N LEU A 153 0.96 2.71 0.72
CA LEU A 153 2.20 3.46 0.92
C LEU A 153 2.83 3.78 -0.40
#